data_AF-A0A7W1MAS2-F1
#
_entry.id   AF-A0A7W1MAS2-F1
#
_cell.length_a   1.000
_cell.length_b   1.000
_cell.length_c   1.000
_cell.angle_alpha   90.00
_cell.angle_beta   90.00
_cell.angle_gamma   90.00
#
_symmetry.space_group_name_H-M   'P 1'
#
loop_
_entity.id
_entity.type
_entity.pdbx_description
1 polymer ?
#
loop_
_entity_poly.entity_id
_entity_poly.type
_entity_poly.pdbx_seq_one_letter_code
_entity_poly.pdbx_strand_id
1 'polypeptide(L)'
;MTGIISTSLKRFSKGIGASFILSPLSASITQIAQAMKLIQATSTHETIQFSVDRFQKRLSQFGIIGKFNVDNIEMASCPLEEAVTQYNSHFSGAYGDGFRITALGTQLNSFHSDVLIAPLWEELLFRGFIQDVLLTRIPKYIIKKNIPGKEAIIDSSISKIARITLSAALFSVAHMNNKGAMPDAYVYAQMANAFILGIGLGVVKESNAGLLGSIGAHMSHNFAVTAVQVLMNC
;
A
#
# COMPACT_ATOMS: atom_id res chain seq x y z
N MET A 1 -18.89 0.45 -27.87
CA MET A 1 -18.18 -0.25 -26.77
C MET A 1 -16.65 -0.08 -26.86
N THR A 2 -16.05 -0.19 -28.05
CA THR A 2 -14.60 0.01 -28.30
C THR A 2 -14.05 1.39 -27.86
N GLY A 3 -14.80 2.48 -28.05
CA GLY A 3 -14.38 3.83 -27.64
C GLY A 3 -14.28 4.06 -26.12
N ILE A 4 -15.16 3.43 -25.34
CA ILE A 4 -15.15 3.53 -23.87
C ILE A 4 -13.94 2.78 -23.31
N ILE A 5 -13.69 1.56 -23.79
CA ILE A 5 -12.53 0.74 -23.40
C ILE A 5 -11.23 1.46 -23.74
N SER A 6 -11.11 2.05 -24.94
CA SER A 6 -9.94 2.82 -25.35
C SER A 6 -9.67 4.03 -24.44
N THR A 7 -10.72 4.74 -24.03
CA THR A 7 -10.59 5.91 -23.14
C THR A 7 -10.17 5.50 -21.73
N SER A 8 -10.80 4.46 -21.17
CA SER A 8 -10.45 3.92 -19.86
C SER A 8 -9.01 3.41 -19.82
N LEU A 9 -8.57 2.69 -20.86
CA LEU A 9 -7.19 2.20 -20.97
C LEU A 9 -6.19 3.35 -21.02
N LYS A 10 -6.44 4.38 -21.84
CA LYS A 10 -5.56 5.56 -21.91
C LYS A 10 -5.43 6.27 -20.56
N ARG A 11 -6.52 6.38 -19.81
CA ARG A 11 -6.53 6.99 -18.46
C ARG A 11 -5.71 6.16 -17.48
N PHE A 12 -5.89 4.85 -17.49
CA PHE A 12 -5.12 3.92 -16.68
C PHE A 12 -3.61 3.98 -17.01
N SER A 13 -3.24 3.93 -18.29
CA SER A 13 -1.83 4.01 -18.74
C SER A 13 -1.14 5.32 -18.35
N LYS A 14 -1.86 6.45 -18.31
CA LYS A 14 -1.31 7.71 -17.78
C LYS A 14 -0.98 7.60 -16.29
N GLY A 15 -1.81 6.87 -15.54
CA GLY A 15 -1.55 6.50 -14.16
C GLY A 15 -0.24 5.74 -13.99
N ILE A 16 -0.07 4.67 -14.77
CA ILE A 16 1.19 3.91 -14.81
C ILE A 16 2.37 4.85 -15.11
N GLY A 17 2.24 5.74 -16.09
CA GLY A 17 3.27 6.75 -16.38
C GLY A 17 3.62 7.62 -15.16
N ALA A 18 2.62 8.06 -14.41
CA ALA A 18 2.83 8.87 -13.20
C ALA A 18 3.55 8.09 -12.08
N SER A 19 3.36 6.76 -11.97
CA SER A 19 4.01 5.96 -10.93
C SER A 19 5.53 5.95 -11.05
N PHE A 20 6.08 6.12 -12.26
CA PHE A 20 7.53 6.23 -12.49
C PHE A 20 8.15 7.49 -11.86
N ILE A 21 7.33 8.52 -11.61
CA ILE A 21 7.76 9.73 -10.90
C ILE A 21 7.45 9.61 -9.42
N LEU A 22 6.24 9.13 -9.08
CA LEU A 22 5.78 9.08 -7.70
C LEU A 22 6.56 8.05 -6.86
N SER A 23 6.91 6.91 -7.42
CA SER A 23 7.56 5.82 -6.65
C SER A 23 8.99 6.18 -6.22
N PRO A 24 9.87 6.68 -7.10
CA PRO A 24 11.18 7.14 -6.67
C PRO A 24 11.09 8.31 -5.69
N LEU A 25 10.17 9.25 -5.92
CA LEU A 25 9.98 10.40 -5.03
C LEU A 25 9.58 9.96 -3.62
N SER A 26 8.60 9.07 -3.51
CA SER A 26 8.13 8.58 -2.22
C SER A 26 9.20 7.76 -1.50
N ALA A 27 9.93 6.90 -2.23
CA ALA A 27 11.05 6.14 -1.69
C ALA A 27 12.20 7.05 -1.20
N SER A 28 12.60 8.05 -1.99
CA SER A 28 13.67 8.99 -1.61
C SER A 28 13.34 9.78 -0.36
N ILE A 29 12.09 10.23 -0.21
CA ILE A 29 11.70 10.98 0.99
C ILE A 29 11.66 10.07 2.23
N THR A 30 11.20 8.82 2.10
CA THR A 30 11.30 7.85 3.20
C THR A 30 12.77 7.62 3.61
N GLN A 31 13.69 7.48 2.64
CA GLN A 31 15.12 7.36 2.93
C GLN A 31 15.69 8.60 3.62
N ILE A 32 15.28 9.81 3.19
CA ILE A 32 15.67 11.06 3.86
C ILE A 32 15.13 11.09 5.30
N ALA A 33 13.87 10.72 5.52
CA ALA A 33 13.27 10.68 6.84
C ALA A 33 13.97 9.67 7.77
N GLN A 34 14.42 8.54 7.23
CA GLN A 34 15.26 7.57 7.95
C GLN A 34 16.66 8.13 8.26
N ALA A 35 17.31 8.77 7.29
CA ALA A 35 18.62 9.40 7.48
C ALA A 35 18.58 10.52 8.54
N MET A 36 17.47 11.25 8.62
CA MET A 36 17.21 12.28 9.64
C MET A 36 16.78 11.70 11.00
N LYS A 37 16.68 10.37 11.14
CA LYS A 37 16.19 9.67 12.35
C LYS A 37 14.77 10.10 12.76
N LEU A 38 13.99 10.63 11.82
CA LEU A 38 12.56 10.91 12.04
C LEU A 38 11.74 9.61 12.03
N ILE A 39 12.28 8.58 11.38
CA ILE A 39 11.72 7.24 11.30
C ILE A 39 12.88 6.25 11.47
N GLN A 40 12.72 5.20 12.27
CA GLN A 40 13.74 4.16 12.36
C GLN A 40 13.77 3.32 11.07
N ALA A 41 14.95 2.94 10.61
CA ALA A 41 15.09 1.90 9.59
C ALA A 41 14.79 0.55 10.25
N THR A 42 13.83 -0.20 9.71
CA THR A 42 13.60 -1.58 10.12
C THR A 42 14.75 -2.44 9.63
N SER A 43 15.33 -3.26 10.50
CA SER A 43 16.26 -4.30 10.07
C SER A 43 15.50 -5.45 9.39
N THR A 44 16.19 -6.18 8.51
CA THR A 44 15.67 -7.42 7.90
C THR A 44 15.28 -8.43 8.99
N HIS A 45 16.14 -8.63 9.97
CA HIS A 45 15.92 -9.51 11.12
C HIS A 45 14.62 -9.19 11.89
N GLU A 46 14.40 -7.92 12.28
CA GLU A 46 13.18 -7.51 13.00
C GLU A 46 11.90 -7.77 12.18
N THR A 47 11.98 -7.61 10.86
CA THR A 47 10.85 -7.84 9.96
C THR A 47 10.52 -9.34 9.85
N ILE A 48 11.54 -10.19 9.76
CA ILE A 48 11.39 -11.65 9.72
C ILE A 48 10.87 -12.16 11.07
N GLN A 49 11.50 -11.76 12.18
CA GLN A 49 11.10 -12.13 13.54
C GLN A 49 9.64 -11.77 13.81
N PHE A 50 9.24 -10.54 13.47
CA PHE A 50 7.86 -10.10 13.65
C PHE A 50 6.87 -10.97 12.85
N SER A 51 7.21 -11.28 11.60
CA SER A 51 6.37 -12.13 10.74
C SER A 51 6.22 -13.53 11.33
N VAL A 52 7.34 -14.11 11.78
CA VAL A 52 7.38 -15.40 12.48
C VAL A 52 6.53 -15.41 13.74
N ASP A 53 6.66 -14.40 14.61
CA ASP A 53 5.88 -14.30 15.85
C ASP A 53 4.38 -14.25 15.57
N ARG A 54 3.98 -13.51 14.52
CA ARG A 54 2.58 -13.45 14.08
C ARG A 54 2.09 -14.79 13.56
N PHE A 55 2.91 -15.52 12.80
CA PHE A 55 2.56 -16.86 12.33
C PHE A 55 2.43 -17.85 13.49
N GLN A 56 3.39 -17.87 14.41
CA GLN A 56 3.34 -18.70 15.61
C GLN A 56 2.08 -18.40 16.45
N LYS A 57 1.73 -17.12 16.62
CA LYS A 57 0.49 -16.71 17.29
C LYS A 57 -0.77 -17.21 16.59
N ARG A 58 -0.79 -17.28 15.26
CA ARG A 58 -1.92 -17.84 14.51
C ARG A 58 -1.97 -19.36 14.64
N LEU A 59 -0.84 -20.04 14.50
CA LEU A 59 -0.75 -21.50 14.65
C LEU A 59 -1.22 -21.94 16.05
N SER A 60 -0.85 -21.21 17.10
CA SER A 60 -1.27 -21.53 18.46
C SER A 60 -2.77 -21.37 18.69
N GLN A 61 -3.47 -20.48 17.95
CA GLN A 61 -4.94 -20.41 17.95
C GLN A 61 -5.60 -21.67 17.40
N PHE A 62 -4.91 -22.44 16.57
CA PHE A 62 -5.35 -23.73 16.05
C PHE A 62 -4.81 -24.93 16.84
N GLY A 63 -4.19 -24.69 18.01
CA GLY A 63 -3.56 -25.75 18.81
C GLY A 63 -2.25 -26.28 18.22
N ILE A 64 -1.71 -25.64 17.19
CA ILE A 64 -0.45 -26.03 16.55
C ILE A 64 0.70 -25.30 17.24
N ILE A 65 1.57 -26.05 17.91
CA ILE A 65 2.77 -25.51 18.55
C ILE A 65 3.93 -25.69 17.58
N GLY A 66 4.07 -24.73 16.66
CA GLY A 66 5.19 -24.66 15.72
C GLY A 66 6.28 -23.73 16.22
N LYS A 67 7.55 -24.14 16.11
CA LYS A 67 8.71 -23.26 16.31
C LYS A 67 9.38 -23.02 14.96
N PHE A 68 9.57 -21.76 14.63
CA PHE A 68 10.38 -21.35 13.49
C PHE A 68 11.80 -21.02 13.97
N ASN A 69 12.79 -21.33 13.15
CA ASN A 69 14.16 -20.87 13.33
C ASN A 69 14.39 -19.66 12.43
N VAL A 70 14.33 -18.47 13.04
CA VAL A 70 14.44 -17.16 12.36
C VAL A 70 15.82 -16.98 11.73
N ASP A 71 16.88 -17.40 12.43
CA ASP A 71 18.25 -17.29 11.91
C ASP A 71 18.43 -18.12 10.64
N ASN A 72 17.87 -19.35 10.62
CA ASN A 72 17.90 -20.18 9.42
C ASN A 72 17.15 -19.55 8.24
N ILE A 73 16.00 -18.90 8.50
CA ILE A 73 15.22 -18.20 7.46
C ILE A 73 16.01 -17.02 6.91
N GLU A 74 16.61 -16.20 7.78
CA GLU A 74 17.37 -15.02 7.37
C GLU A 74 18.65 -15.38 6.59
N MET A 75 19.34 -16.46 6.99
CA MET A 75 20.58 -16.91 6.34
C MET A 75 20.35 -17.79 5.11
N ALA A 76 19.11 -18.20 4.82
CA ALA A 76 18.80 -19.03 3.66
C ALA A 76 19.03 -18.26 2.35
N SER A 77 19.46 -18.97 1.30
CA SER A 77 19.51 -18.40 -0.05
C SER A 77 18.12 -18.00 -0.57
N CYS A 78 17.07 -18.66 -0.06
CA CYS A 78 15.67 -18.38 -0.34
C CYS A 78 14.87 -18.35 0.98
N PRO A 79 14.79 -17.19 1.65
CA PRO A 79 14.10 -17.06 2.93
C PRO A 79 12.61 -17.45 2.88
N LEU A 80 11.92 -17.20 1.77
CA LEU A 80 10.50 -17.54 1.65
C LEU A 80 10.28 -19.06 1.54
N GLU A 81 11.07 -19.78 0.74
CA GLU A 81 10.96 -21.23 0.66
C GLU A 81 11.32 -21.90 1.99
N GLU A 82 12.34 -21.39 2.70
CA GLU A 82 12.69 -21.88 4.03
C GLU A 82 11.54 -21.66 5.02
N ALA A 83 10.94 -20.46 5.03
CA ALA A 83 9.78 -20.16 5.88
C ALA A 83 8.56 -21.05 5.57
N VAL A 84 8.26 -21.29 4.28
CA VAL A 84 7.18 -22.20 3.86
C VAL A 84 7.49 -23.65 4.22
N THR A 85 8.76 -24.07 4.12
CA THR A 85 9.21 -25.42 4.49
C THR A 85 9.02 -25.65 5.99
N GLN A 86 9.47 -24.69 6.82
CA GLN A 86 9.25 -24.74 8.26
C GLN A 86 7.75 -24.72 8.60
N TYR A 87 6.94 -23.90 7.92
CA TYR A 87 5.48 -23.90 8.12
C TYR A 87 4.85 -25.26 7.83
N ASN A 88 5.13 -25.83 6.66
CA ASN A 88 4.57 -27.12 6.24
C ASN A 88 5.01 -28.26 7.18
N SER A 89 6.19 -28.16 7.81
CA SER A 89 6.68 -29.16 8.78
C SER A 89 5.79 -29.34 10.01
N HIS A 90 4.91 -28.36 10.30
CA HIS A 90 4.00 -28.42 11.45
C HIS A 90 2.71 -29.22 11.20
N PHE A 91 2.49 -29.70 9.97
CA PHE A 91 1.28 -30.43 9.60
C PHE A 91 1.66 -31.85 9.17
N SER A 92 1.31 -32.85 10.00
CA SER A 92 1.43 -34.26 9.62
C SER A 92 0.52 -34.53 8.42
N GLY A 93 1.10 -34.81 7.24
CA GLY A 93 0.35 -35.08 6.01
C GLY A 93 0.40 -33.96 4.96
N ALA A 94 1.03 -32.81 5.19
CA ALA A 94 1.13 -31.73 4.19
C ALA A 94 1.61 -32.19 2.81
N TYR A 95 2.52 -33.18 2.77
CA TYR A 95 3.04 -33.77 1.53
C TYR A 95 2.22 -34.95 1.00
N GLY A 96 1.42 -35.62 1.84
CA GLY A 96 0.62 -36.81 1.47
C GLY A 96 -0.84 -36.51 1.13
N ASP A 97 -1.42 -35.50 1.77
CA ASP A 97 -2.85 -35.18 1.72
C ASP A 97 -3.18 -34.00 0.78
N GLY A 98 -2.18 -33.50 0.05
CA GLY A 98 -2.34 -32.40 -0.93
C GLY A 98 -2.47 -30.99 -0.31
N PHE A 99 -2.43 -30.86 1.01
CA PHE A 99 -2.47 -29.56 1.71
C PHE A 99 -1.07 -28.94 1.84
N ARG A 100 -0.44 -28.63 0.70
CA ARG A 100 0.88 -27.98 0.66
C ARG A 100 0.75 -26.51 0.30
N ILE A 101 1.17 -25.63 1.20
CA ILE A 101 1.42 -24.24 0.83
C ILE A 101 2.74 -24.21 0.06
N THR A 102 2.75 -23.53 -1.08
CA THR A 102 3.96 -23.31 -1.88
C THR A 102 4.40 -21.86 -1.76
N ALA A 103 5.70 -21.60 -1.86
CA ALA A 103 6.23 -20.23 -1.94
C ALA A 103 5.52 -19.43 -3.05
N LEU A 104 5.37 -20.04 -4.24
CA LEU A 104 4.62 -19.46 -5.35
C LEU A 104 3.17 -19.12 -5.00
N GLY A 105 2.44 -20.03 -4.33
CA GLY A 105 1.06 -19.77 -3.91
C GLY A 105 0.95 -18.60 -2.92
N THR A 106 1.88 -18.51 -1.97
CA THR A 106 1.97 -17.38 -1.03
C THR A 106 2.31 -16.08 -1.76
N GLN A 107 3.28 -16.09 -2.67
CA GLN A 107 3.65 -14.91 -3.49
C GLN A 107 2.49 -14.43 -4.34
N LEU A 108 1.78 -15.33 -5.03
CA LEU A 108 0.65 -14.97 -5.88
C LEU A 108 -0.51 -14.39 -5.08
N ASN A 109 -0.78 -14.91 -3.88
CA ASN A 109 -1.83 -14.38 -3.02
C ASN A 109 -1.47 -12.99 -2.49
N SER A 110 -0.24 -12.79 -1.99
CA SER A 110 0.24 -11.47 -1.55
C SER A 110 0.29 -10.47 -2.71
N PHE A 111 0.72 -10.90 -3.89
CA PHE A 111 0.68 -10.06 -5.10
C PHE A 111 -0.75 -9.64 -5.43
N HIS A 112 -1.71 -10.57 -5.42
CA HIS A 112 -3.10 -10.27 -5.70
C HIS A 112 -3.69 -9.28 -4.69
N SER A 113 -3.46 -9.51 -3.39
CA SER A 113 -3.97 -8.61 -2.35
C SER A 113 -3.32 -7.24 -2.42
N ASP A 114 -2.00 -7.17 -2.50
CA ASP A 114 -1.23 -5.96 -2.26
C ASP A 114 -1.05 -5.13 -3.52
N VAL A 115 -0.99 -5.75 -4.70
CA VAL A 115 -0.81 -5.04 -5.98
C VAL A 115 -2.13 -4.69 -6.63
N LEU A 116 -3.18 -5.50 -6.46
CA LEU A 116 -4.43 -5.33 -7.19
C LEU A 116 -5.60 -4.88 -6.30
N ILE A 117 -5.94 -5.68 -5.28
CA ILE A 117 -7.14 -5.44 -4.48
C ILE A 117 -6.99 -4.21 -3.59
N ALA A 118 -5.91 -4.13 -2.81
CA ALA A 118 -5.72 -3.05 -1.84
C ALA A 118 -5.66 -1.68 -2.54
N PRO A 119 -4.84 -1.46 -3.60
CA PRO A 119 -4.83 -0.19 -4.33
C PRO A 119 -6.19 0.19 -4.90
N LEU A 120 -6.93 -0.78 -5.45
CA LEU A 120 -8.25 -0.51 -5.99
C LEU A 120 -9.20 0.04 -4.92
N TRP A 121 -9.30 -0.66 -3.78
CA TRP A 121 -10.20 -0.24 -2.70
C TRP A 121 -9.76 1.07 -2.05
N GLU A 122 -8.47 1.24 -1.82
CA GLU A 122 -7.91 2.46 -1.26
C GLU A 122 -8.16 3.65 -2.18
N GLU A 123 -8.00 3.52 -3.50
CA GLU A 123 -8.30 4.60 -4.43
C GLU A 123 -9.81 4.90 -4.51
N LEU A 124 -10.66 3.87 -4.54
CA LEU A 124 -12.12 4.08 -4.52
C LEU A 124 -12.55 4.84 -3.27
N LEU A 125 -12.03 4.48 -2.10
CA LEU A 125 -12.36 5.13 -0.83
C LEU A 125 -11.76 6.53 -0.74
N PHE A 126 -10.44 6.67 -0.87
CA PHE A 126 -9.77 7.93 -0.60
C PHE A 126 -9.92 8.93 -1.75
N ARG A 127 -9.77 8.50 -3.01
CA ARG A 127 -9.80 9.43 -4.17
C ARG A 127 -11.19 9.50 -4.79
N GLY A 128 -11.92 8.40 -4.80
CA GLY A 128 -13.29 8.32 -5.31
C GLY A 128 -14.33 8.88 -4.34
N PHE A 129 -14.23 8.61 -3.04
CA PHE A 129 -15.22 9.08 -2.08
C PHE A 129 -14.74 10.28 -1.25
N ILE A 130 -13.68 10.11 -0.44
CA ILE A 130 -13.24 11.14 0.51
C ILE A 130 -12.81 12.43 -0.21
N GLN A 131 -11.91 12.33 -1.19
CA GLN A 131 -11.45 13.49 -1.96
C GLN A 131 -12.60 14.16 -2.72
N ASP A 132 -13.54 13.40 -3.29
CA ASP A 132 -14.73 13.96 -3.94
C ASP A 132 -15.62 14.72 -2.96
N VAL A 133 -15.84 14.18 -1.75
CA VAL A 133 -16.58 14.87 -0.70
C VAL A 133 -15.90 16.18 -0.33
N LEU A 134 -14.58 16.16 -0.12
CA LEU A 134 -13.78 17.34 0.22
C LEU A 134 -13.78 18.38 -0.90
N LEU A 135 -13.64 17.97 -2.16
CA LEU A 135 -13.50 18.87 -3.30
C LEU A 135 -14.83 19.40 -3.84
N THR A 136 -15.93 18.65 -3.72
CA THR A 136 -17.20 19.01 -4.37
C THR A 136 -18.34 19.25 -3.39
N ARG A 137 -18.51 18.38 -2.39
CA ARG A 137 -19.69 18.42 -1.52
C ARG A 137 -19.55 19.43 -0.40
N ILE A 138 -18.46 19.38 0.37
CA ILE A 138 -18.22 20.30 1.50
C ILE A 138 -18.23 21.77 1.05
N PRO A 139 -17.51 22.16 -0.02
CA PRO A 139 -17.57 23.52 -0.57
C PRO A 139 -18.98 23.97 -0.87
N LYS A 140 -19.76 23.14 -1.59
CA LYS A 140 -21.12 23.46 -1.98
C LYS A 140 -22.02 23.72 -0.77
N TYR A 141 -21.84 22.96 0.32
CA TYR A 141 -22.61 23.16 1.56
C TYR A 141 -22.15 24.38 2.36
N ILE A 142 -20.84 24.63 2.48
CA ILE A 142 -20.31 25.78 3.23
C ILE A 142 -20.61 27.09 2.50
N ILE A 143 -20.36 27.15 1.20
CA ILE A 143 -20.54 28.35 0.37
C ILE A 143 -22.00 28.78 0.37
N LYS A 144 -22.93 27.87 0.05
CA LYS A 144 -24.35 28.23 -0.09
C LYS A 144 -25.00 28.65 1.21
N LYS A 145 -24.47 28.20 2.35
CA LYS A 145 -25.11 28.40 3.65
C LYS A 145 -24.47 29.50 4.50
N ASN A 146 -23.14 29.62 4.47
CA ASN A 146 -22.42 30.42 5.46
C ASN A 146 -21.70 31.64 4.87
N ILE A 147 -21.28 31.60 3.61
CA ILE A 147 -20.46 32.66 2.98
C ILE A 147 -20.76 32.81 1.48
N PRO A 148 -22.00 33.22 1.12
CA PRO A 148 -22.34 33.52 -0.27
C PRO A 148 -21.45 34.65 -0.83
N GLY A 149 -20.97 34.52 -2.07
CA GLY A 149 -20.12 35.53 -2.73
C GLY A 149 -18.61 35.40 -2.48
N LYS A 150 -18.16 34.31 -1.84
CA LYS A 150 -16.74 33.98 -1.59
C LYS A 150 -16.28 32.70 -2.31
N GLU A 151 -17.01 32.28 -3.33
CA GLU A 151 -16.78 31.05 -4.13
C GLU A 151 -15.32 30.95 -4.61
N ALA A 152 -14.78 32.07 -5.11
CA ALA A 152 -13.43 32.13 -5.67
C ALA A 152 -12.31 31.74 -4.68
N ILE A 153 -12.51 31.95 -3.38
CA ILE A 153 -11.52 31.57 -2.36
C ILE A 153 -11.48 30.04 -2.23
N ILE A 154 -12.66 29.43 -2.13
CA ILE A 154 -12.81 27.98 -1.96
C ILE A 154 -12.47 27.22 -3.25
N ASP A 155 -12.73 27.82 -4.41
CA ASP A 155 -12.39 27.23 -5.72
C ASP A 155 -10.95 27.50 -6.14
N SER A 156 -10.17 28.20 -5.31
CA SER A 156 -8.76 28.46 -5.58
C SER A 156 -7.93 27.18 -5.69
N SER A 157 -6.87 27.23 -6.50
CA SER A 157 -5.89 26.15 -6.61
C SER A 157 -5.27 25.78 -5.26
N ILE A 158 -5.06 26.77 -4.38
CA ILE A 158 -4.53 26.57 -3.03
C ILE A 158 -5.52 25.74 -2.19
N SER A 159 -6.81 26.11 -2.18
CA SER A 159 -7.83 25.34 -1.46
C SER A 159 -8.00 23.94 -2.03
N LYS A 160 -7.86 23.76 -3.36
CA LYS A 160 -7.86 22.44 -3.99
C LYS A 160 -6.69 21.58 -3.51
N ILE A 161 -5.47 22.12 -3.52
CA ILE A 161 -4.27 21.44 -3.02
C ILE A 161 -4.43 21.09 -1.54
N ALA A 162 -4.90 22.01 -0.70
CA ALA A 162 -5.11 21.74 0.73
C ALA A 162 -6.06 20.55 0.98
N ARG A 163 -7.12 20.43 0.18
CA ARG A 163 -8.09 19.32 0.28
C ARG A 163 -7.52 17.99 -0.23
N ILE A 164 -6.68 18.02 -1.27
CA ILE A 164 -5.91 16.86 -1.70
C ILE A 164 -4.96 16.41 -0.58
N THR A 165 -4.22 17.35 0.01
CA THR A 165 -3.33 17.09 1.14
C THR A 165 -4.07 16.52 2.35
N LEU A 166 -5.28 17.01 2.64
CA LEU A 166 -6.11 16.44 3.72
C LEU A 166 -6.53 14.99 3.42
N SER A 167 -6.93 14.69 2.18
CA SER A 167 -7.22 13.31 1.77
C SER A 167 -5.98 12.42 1.89
N ALA A 168 -4.81 12.93 1.54
CA ALA A 168 -3.54 12.23 1.67
C ALA A 168 -3.15 11.99 3.14
N ALA A 169 -3.42 12.94 4.02
CA ALA A 169 -3.23 12.78 5.47
C ALA A 169 -4.13 11.68 6.04
N LEU A 170 -5.42 11.64 5.64
CA LEU A 170 -6.33 10.56 6.04
C LEU A 170 -5.87 9.20 5.51
N PHE A 171 -5.39 9.14 4.27
CA PHE A 171 -4.81 7.92 3.68
C PHE A 171 -3.56 7.46 4.43
N SER A 172 -2.68 8.39 4.80
CA SER A 172 -1.51 8.12 5.65
C SER A 172 -1.92 7.56 7.01
N VAL A 173 -2.87 8.19 7.70
CA VAL A 173 -3.35 7.75 9.02
C VAL A 173 -4.01 6.39 8.98
N ALA A 174 -4.69 6.01 7.89
CA ALA A 174 -5.31 4.69 7.78
C ALA A 174 -4.29 3.54 7.86
N HIS A 175 -3.02 3.79 7.52
CA HIS A 175 -1.94 2.80 7.68
C HIS A 175 -1.53 2.58 9.14
N MET A 176 -1.97 3.41 10.09
CA MET A 176 -1.85 3.12 11.53
C MET A 176 -2.59 1.85 11.94
N ASN A 177 -3.56 1.40 11.15
CA ASN A 177 -4.24 0.12 11.38
C ASN A 177 -3.29 -1.08 11.25
N ASN A 178 -2.09 -0.90 10.68
CA ASN A 178 -1.05 -1.91 10.64
C ASN A 178 -0.27 -1.99 11.97
N LYS A 179 -0.51 -1.10 12.93
CA LYS A 179 0.11 -1.17 14.25
C LYS A 179 -0.29 -2.46 14.96
N GLY A 180 0.69 -3.15 15.54
CA GLY A 180 0.52 -4.48 16.13
C GLY A 180 0.45 -5.62 15.10
N ALA A 181 0.39 -5.29 13.80
CA ALA A 181 0.49 -6.23 12.68
C ALA A 181 1.77 -6.05 11.85
N MET A 182 2.57 -5.02 12.13
CA MET A 182 3.92 -4.73 11.60
C MET A 182 4.76 -4.02 12.67
N PRO A 183 6.12 -4.01 12.56
CA PRO A 183 6.97 -3.20 13.42
C PRO A 183 6.61 -1.70 13.38
N ASP A 184 6.64 -1.01 14.52
CA ASP A 184 6.26 0.42 14.60
C ASP A 184 7.07 1.29 13.61
N ALA A 185 8.37 1.02 13.48
CA ALA A 185 9.25 1.69 12.51
C ALA A 185 8.75 1.54 11.06
N TYR A 186 8.31 0.33 10.68
CA TYR A 186 7.72 0.07 9.37
C TYR A 186 6.42 0.84 9.19
N VAL A 187 5.54 0.85 10.19
CA VAL A 187 4.25 1.57 10.13
C VAL A 187 4.47 3.07 9.92
N TYR A 188 5.40 3.69 10.64
CA TYR A 188 5.72 5.10 10.46
C TYR A 188 6.36 5.40 9.09
N ALA A 189 7.22 4.52 8.59
CA ALA A 189 7.79 4.64 7.25
C ALA A 189 6.70 4.54 6.16
N GLN A 190 5.77 3.60 6.35
CA GLN A 190 4.63 3.40 5.48
C GLN A 190 3.68 4.62 5.50
N MET A 191 3.41 5.19 6.67
CA MET A 191 2.62 6.42 6.79
C MET A 191 3.24 7.59 6.02
N ALA A 192 4.55 7.81 6.15
CA ALA A 192 5.26 8.87 5.44
C ALA A 192 5.18 8.66 3.92
N ASN A 193 5.47 7.44 3.45
CA ASN A 193 5.35 7.07 2.04
C ASN A 193 3.91 7.27 1.52
N ALA A 194 2.92 6.79 2.28
CA ALA A 194 1.49 6.90 1.95
C ALA A 194 1.02 8.36 1.90
N PHE A 195 1.55 9.25 2.74
CA PHE A 195 1.22 10.67 2.68
C PHE A 195 1.67 11.31 1.36
N ILE A 196 2.93 11.08 0.97
CA ILE A 196 3.53 11.68 -0.21
C ILE A 196 2.91 11.12 -1.48
N LEU A 197 2.82 9.78 -1.55
CA LEU A 197 2.11 9.08 -2.61
C LEU A 197 0.64 9.54 -2.65
N GLY A 198 0.04 9.74 -1.47
CA GLY A 198 -1.26 10.33 -1.23
C GLY A 198 -1.52 11.60 -2.04
N ILE A 199 -0.63 12.58 -1.88
CA ILE A 199 -0.69 13.86 -2.60
C ILE A 199 -0.57 13.64 -4.10
N GLY A 200 0.42 12.86 -4.54
CA GLY A 200 0.66 12.58 -5.95
C GLY A 200 -0.54 11.93 -6.64
N LEU A 201 -1.10 10.89 -6.02
CA LEU A 201 -2.29 10.19 -6.50
C LEU A 201 -3.52 11.12 -6.53
N GLY A 202 -3.68 11.97 -5.52
CA GLY A 202 -4.75 12.97 -5.52
C GLY A 202 -4.63 13.98 -6.67
N VAL A 203 -3.42 14.40 -7.04
CA VAL A 203 -3.16 15.23 -8.22
C VAL A 203 -3.44 14.46 -9.52
N VAL A 204 -3.01 13.20 -9.62
CA VAL A 204 -3.31 12.33 -10.78
C VAL A 204 -4.82 12.18 -10.97
N LYS A 205 -5.58 11.99 -9.89
CA LYS A 205 -7.04 11.91 -9.95
C LYS A 205 -7.70 13.19 -10.47
N GLU A 206 -7.12 14.36 -10.18
CA GLU A 206 -7.62 15.65 -10.67
C GLU A 206 -7.16 16.01 -12.08
N SER A 207 -6.29 15.19 -12.68
CA SER A 207 -5.85 15.34 -14.06
C SER A 207 -6.86 14.72 -15.04
N ASN A 208 -6.55 14.77 -16.34
CA ASN A 208 -7.33 14.08 -17.36
C ASN A 208 -7.30 12.53 -17.25
N ALA A 209 -6.45 11.98 -16.37
CA ALA A 209 -6.41 10.56 -16.07
C ALA A 209 -7.54 10.12 -15.13
N GLY A 210 -8.03 11.01 -14.25
CA GLY A 210 -9.14 10.72 -13.35
C GLY A 210 -8.83 9.61 -12.33
N LEU A 211 -9.89 9.08 -11.72
CA LEU A 211 -9.80 7.99 -10.73
C LEU A 211 -9.09 6.74 -11.28
N LEU A 212 -9.32 6.37 -12.54
CA LEU A 212 -8.65 5.24 -13.19
C LEU A 212 -7.14 5.45 -13.32
N GLY A 213 -6.70 6.68 -13.57
CA GLY A 213 -5.28 7.02 -13.54
C GLY A 213 -4.69 6.86 -12.15
N SER A 214 -5.42 7.27 -11.10
CA SER A 214 -4.97 7.09 -9.72
C SER A 214 -4.82 5.61 -9.36
N ILE A 215 -5.81 4.77 -9.74
CA ILE A 215 -5.76 3.31 -9.56
C ILE A 215 -4.55 2.72 -10.28
N GLY A 216 -4.33 3.06 -11.55
CA GLY A 216 -3.18 2.58 -12.30
C GLY A 216 -1.84 3.00 -11.68
N ALA A 217 -1.73 4.26 -11.24
CA ALA A 217 -0.52 4.76 -10.59
C ALA A 217 -0.22 4.02 -9.27
N HIS A 218 -1.25 3.76 -8.47
CA HIS A 218 -1.11 3.06 -7.19
C HIS A 218 -0.78 1.57 -7.39
N MET A 219 -1.49 0.88 -8.29
CA MET A 219 -1.18 -0.51 -8.65
C MET A 219 0.25 -0.64 -9.17
N SER A 220 0.70 0.29 -10.03
CA SER A 220 2.07 0.27 -10.54
C SER A 220 3.12 0.61 -9.48
N HIS A 221 2.80 1.47 -8.51
CA HIS A 221 3.66 1.70 -7.35
C HIS A 221 3.84 0.41 -6.53
N ASN A 222 2.73 -0.24 -6.15
CA ASN A 222 2.78 -1.47 -5.36
C ASN A 222 3.43 -2.60 -6.17
N PHE A 223 3.17 -2.69 -7.48
CA PHE A 223 3.88 -3.61 -8.36
C PHE A 223 5.38 -3.37 -8.32
N ALA A 224 5.86 -2.13 -8.46
CA ALA A 224 7.29 -1.84 -8.44
C ALA A 224 7.93 -2.21 -7.09
N VAL A 225 7.25 -1.92 -5.98
CA VAL A 225 7.76 -2.25 -4.63
C VAL A 225 7.76 -3.76 -4.40
N THR A 226 6.67 -4.45 -4.73
CA THR A 226 6.50 -5.90 -4.48
C THR A 226 7.26 -6.74 -5.49
N ALA A 227 7.27 -6.39 -6.79
CA ALA A 227 7.96 -7.17 -7.81
C ALA A 227 9.47 -7.17 -7.60
N VAL A 228 10.06 -6.05 -7.13
CA VAL A 228 11.47 -6.03 -6.73
C VAL A 228 11.72 -6.99 -5.57
N GLN A 229 10.84 -7.05 -4.57
CA GLN A 229 10.97 -7.99 -3.46
C GLN A 229 10.81 -9.46 -3.90
N VAL A 230 9.83 -9.75 -4.76
CA VAL A 230 9.58 -11.10 -5.29
C VAL A 230 10.72 -11.55 -6.21
N LEU A 231 11.28 -10.66 -7.03
CA LEU A 231 12.36 -10.99 -7.96
C LEU A 231 13.74 -11.07 -7.27
N MET A 232 13.92 -10.41 -6.11
CA MET A 232 15.22 -10.34 -5.43
C MET A 232 15.38 -11.30 -4.25
N ASN A 233 14.30 -11.84 -3.67
CA ASN A 233 14.37 -12.65 -2.43
C ASN A 233 13.94 -14.12 -2.56
N CYS A 234 13.81 -14.63 -3.80
CA CYS A 234 13.30 -15.96 -4.19
C CYS A 234 11.82 -16.22 -3.87
#